data_AF-A0A7V1TU08-F1
#
_entry.id   AF-A0A7V1TU08-F1
#
_cell.length_a   1.000
_cell.length_b   1.000
_cell.length_c   1.000
_cell.angle_alpha   90.00
_cell.angle_beta   90.00
_cell.angle_gamma   90.00
#
_symmetry.space_group_name_H-M   'P 1'
#
loop_
_entity.id
_entity.type
_entity.pdbx_description
1 polymer ?
#
loop_
_entity_poly.entity_id
_entity_poly.type
_entity_poly.pdbx_seq_one_letter_code
_entity_poly.pdbx_strand_id
1 'polypeptide(L)'
;MRHVLLHTAFVLIILGNIVNAQVYLTKNEALALYLGDKVERKTIFLTDEQINHIQQKAKAKVESKILTYYVSPRGYAFFETRTIRTMPATFMILITPRGTVGAVEMLAFYEPEDYLPPKKWLNTFQQKTFDDDLWLKRGVYNIAGATLSANAITESVRRLLVTYELAIKKGE
;
A
#
# COMPACT_ATOMS: atom_id res chain seq x y z
N MET A 1 61.25 -39.65 -4.05
CA MET A 1 59.89 -39.90 -4.54
C MET A 1 58.94 -39.16 -3.59
N ARG A 2 58.53 -37.88 -3.79
CA ARG A 2 57.56 -37.33 -4.79
C ARG A 2 56.34 -38.24 -4.91
N HIS A 3 55.09 -37.90 -4.56
CA HIS A 3 54.41 -36.65 -4.16
C HIS A 3 53.13 -37.08 -3.39
N VAL A 4 52.71 -36.34 -2.34
CA VAL A 4 51.37 -36.50 -1.74
C VAL A 4 50.47 -35.41 -2.33
N LEU A 5 49.51 -35.78 -3.16
CA LEU A 5 48.51 -34.86 -3.73
C LEU A 5 47.53 -34.43 -2.63
N LEU A 6 47.67 -33.20 -2.13
CA LEU A 6 46.60 -32.51 -1.42
C LEU A 6 45.48 -32.15 -2.40
N HIS A 7 44.31 -32.75 -2.25
CA HIS A 7 43.08 -32.29 -2.91
C HIS A 7 42.45 -31.21 -2.02
N THR A 8 42.68 -29.94 -2.35
CA THR A 8 41.89 -28.84 -1.79
C THR A 8 40.55 -28.77 -2.52
N ALA A 9 39.49 -29.27 -1.89
CA ALA A 9 38.12 -29.07 -2.34
C ALA A 9 37.70 -27.62 -2.01
N PHE A 10 37.48 -26.81 -3.04
CA PHE A 10 36.94 -25.45 -2.91
C PHE A 10 35.41 -25.54 -2.85
N VAL A 11 34.85 -25.41 -1.65
CA VAL A 11 33.39 -25.33 -1.46
C VAL A 11 32.95 -23.89 -1.74
N LEU A 12 32.29 -23.69 -2.88
CA LEU A 12 31.66 -22.43 -3.24
C LEU A 12 30.34 -22.31 -2.45
N ILE A 13 30.36 -21.63 -1.30
CA ILE A 13 29.13 -21.29 -0.57
C ILE A 13 28.45 -20.16 -1.32
N ILE A 14 27.42 -20.48 -2.09
CA ILE A 14 26.49 -19.49 -2.66
C ILE A 14 25.62 -18.99 -1.49
N LEU A 15 25.98 -17.85 -0.90
CA LEU A 15 25.06 -17.08 -0.06
C LEU A 15 23.94 -16.52 -0.95
N GLY A 16 22.91 -17.32 -1.19
CA GLY A 16 21.64 -16.81 -1.66
C GLY A 16 21.06 -15.91 -0.58
N ASN A 17 20.81 -14.64 -0.89
CA ASN A 17 19.97 -13.80 -0.04
C ASN A 17 18.59 -14.46 0.01
N ILE A 18 18.26 -15.07 1.14
CA ILE A 18 16.91 -15.58 1.38
C ILE A 18 16.01 -14.34 1.47
N VAL A 19 15.33 -14.01 0.38
CA VAL A 19 14.28 -13.00 0.38
C VAL A 19 13.16 -13.56 1.25
N ASN A 20 13.12 -13.14 2.53
CA ASN A 20 11.98 -13.40 3.40
C ASN A 20 10.81 -12.52 2.94
N ALA A 21 10.05 -13.04 1.99
CA ALA A 21 8.73 -12.54 1.66
C ALA A 21 7.82 -12.70 2.89
N GLN A 22 7.28 -11.60 3.43
CA GLN A 22 6.51 -11.63 4.66
C GLN A 22 5.08 -11.13 4.46
N VAL A 23 4.13 -11.95 4.93
CA VAL A 23 2.75 -11.54 5.24
C VAL A 23 2.74 -11.08 6.68
N TYR A 24 2.39 -9.82 6.92
CA TYR A 24 2.35 -9.20 8.24
C TYR A 24 0.95 -9.27 8.86
N LEU A 25 -0.08 -9.16 8.01
CA LEU A 25 -1.48 -9.17 8.44
C LEU A 25 -2.35 -9.69 7.30
N THR A 26 -3.26 -10.60 7.60
CA THR A 26 -4.26 -11.02 6.62
C THR A 26 -5.32 -9.94 6.45
N LYS A 27 -6.03 -9.99 5.31
CA LYS A 27 -7.15 -9.10 5.04
C LYS A 27 -8.25 -9.17 6.11
N ASN A 28 -8.57 -10.37 6.58
CA ASN A 28 -9.62 -10.55 7.59
C ASN A 28 -9.19 -10.00 8.95
N GLU A 29 -7.93 -10.21 9.35
CA GLU A 29 -7.40 -9.62 10.59
C GLU A 29 -7.36 -8.08 10.51
N ALA A 30 -6.97 -7.52 9.35
CA ALA A 30 -7.02 -6.07 9.13
C ALA A 30 -8.44 -5.52 9.24
N LEU A 31 -9.42 -6.19 8.62
CA LEU A 31 -10.83 -5.80 8.71
C LEU A 31 -11.36 -5.90 10.14
N ALA A 32 -11.08 -6.98 10.87
CA ALA A 32 -11.48 -7.13 12.26
C ALA A 32 -10.87 -6.03 13.15
N LEU A 33 -9.58 -5.75 12.96
CA LEU A 33 -8.85 -4.73 13.72
C LEU A 33 -9.42 -3.33 13.50
N TYR A 34 -9.68 -2.95 12.25
CA TYR A 34 -10.01 -1.57 11.89
C TYR A 34 -11.51 -1.29 11.71
N LEU A 35 -12.28 -2.25 11.20
CA LEU A 35 -13.72 -2.10 10.94
C LEU A 35 -14.61 -2.89 11.90
N GLY A 36 -14.06 -3.84 12.66
CA GLY A 36 -14.81 -4.69 13.59
C GLY A 36 -15.48 -5.88 12.89
N ASP A 37 -16.50 -6.48 13.52
CA ASP A 37 -17.08 -7.75 13.07
C ASP A 37 -18.18 -7.60 12.01
N LYS A 38 -18.86 -6.44 11.98
CA LYS A 38 -19.97 -6.16 11.04
C LYS A 38 -19.46 -5.36 9.86
N VAL A 39 -18.82 -6.06 8.92
CA VAL A 39 -18.25 -5.47 7.70
C VAL A 39 -19.05 -5.89 6.47
N GLU A 40 -19.47 -4.92 5.67
CA GLU A 40 -20.09 -5.16 4.37
C GLU A 40 -19.07 -4.96 3.25
N ARG A 41 -19.08 -5.84 2.24
CA ARG A 41 -18.29 -5.67 1.01
C ARG A 41 -19.15 -4.97 -0.04
N LYS A 42 -18.69 -3.82 -0.52
CA LYS A 42 -19.32 -3.07 -1.61
C LYS A 42 -18.42 -2.98 -2.83
N THR A 43 -19.03 -2.77 -3.99
CA THR A 43 -18.34 -2.56 -5.26
C THR A 43 -18.97 -1.39 -5.98
N ILE A 44 -18.15 -0.48 -6.49
CA ILE A 44 -18.57 0.60 -7.38
C ILE A 44 -17.89 0.47 -8.74
N PHE A 45 -18.58 0.97 -9.77
CA PHE A 45 -18.09 1.03 -11.15
C PHE A 45 -17.89 2.49 -11.51
N LEU A 46 -16.64 2.89 -11.71
CA LEU A 46 -16.24 4.24 -12.07
C LEU A 46 -16.50 4.49 -13.56
N THR A 47 -17.10 5.63 -13.87
CA THR A 47 -17.25 6.10 -15.25
C THR A 47 -15.93 6.64 -15.78
N ASP A 48 -15.80 6.76 -17.11
CA ASP A 48 -14.60 7.35 -17.72
C ASP A 48 -14.39 8.82 -17.29
N GLU A 49 -15.49 9.56 -17.09
CA GLU A 49 -15.44 10.92 -16.55
C GLU A 49 -14.90 10.94 -15.11
N GLN A 50 -15.40 10.07 -14.24
CA GLN A 50 -14.92 9.95 -12.87
C GLN A 50 -13.43 9.55 -12.84
N ILE A 51 -13.03 8.60 -13.67
CA ILE A 51 -11.62 8.19 -13.79
C ILE A 51 -10.75 9.36 -14.22
N ASN A 52 -11.14 10.09 -15.27
CA ASN A 52 -10.39 11.25 -15.73
C ASN A 52 -10.27 12.32 -14.64
N HIS A 53 -11.36 12.60 -13.93
CA HIS A 53 -11.34 13.53 -12.79
C HIS A 53 -10.39 13.07 -11.69
N ILE A 54 -10.48 11.80 -11.27
CA ILE A 54 -9.62 11.22 -10.23
C ILE A 54 -8.16 11.32 -10.63
N GLN A 55 -7.81 10.93 -11.86
CA GLN A 55 -6.42 11.00 -12.34
C GLN A 55 -5.89 12.42 -12.41
N GLN A 56 -6.69 13.37 -12.92
CA GLN A 56 -6.28 14.77 -13.02
C GLN A 56 -6.08 15.42 -11.66
N LYS A 57 -6.93 15.10 -10.68
CA LYS A 57 -6.88 15.68 -9.33
C LYS A 57 -5.82 15.01 -8.46
N ALA A 58 -5.84 13.68 -8.38
CA ALA A 58 -4.88 12.92 -7.58
C ALA A 58 -3.46 12.92 -8.19
N LYS A 59 -3.33 13.18 -9.49
CA LYS A 59 -2.11 12.96 -10.31
C LYS A 59 -1.58 11.53 -10.15
N ALA A 60 -2.49 10.57 -10.04
CA ALA A 60 -2.19 9.16 -9.89
C ALA A 60 -3.07 8.36 -10.85
N LYS A 61 -2.50 7.33 -11.48
CA LYS A 61 -3.21 6.48 -12.45
C LYS A 61 -4.33 5.68 -11.77
N VAL A 62 -5.45 5.49 -12.44
CA VAL A 62 -6.50 4.53 -12.04
C VAL A 62 -6.39 3.31 -12.95
N GLU A 63 -6.15 2.13 -12.39
CA GLU A 63 -5.87 0.92 -13.17
C GLU A 63 -7.11 0.07 -13.47
N SER A 64 -8.19 0.26 -12.70
CA SER A 64 -9.44 -0.48 -12.83
C SER A 64 -10.64 0.44 -12.71
N LYS A 65 -11.65 0.21 -13.54
CA LYS A 65 -12.98 0.86 -13.38
C LYS A 65 -13.76 0.29 -12.20
N ILE A 66 -13.43 -0.90 -11.74
CA ILE A 66 -14.11 -1.60 -10.65
C ILE A 66 -13.31 -1.37 -9.38
N LEU A 67 -13.96 -0.82 -8.35
CA LEU A 67 -13.37 -0.64 -7.02
C LEU A 67 -14.22 -1.37 -5.99
N THR A 68 -13.63 -2.37 -5.36
CA THR A 68 -14.19 -3.04 -4.17
C THR A 68 -13.68 -2.35 -2.91
N TYR A 69 -14.57 -2.10 -1.96
CA TYR A 69 -14.23 -1.62 -0.63
C TYR A 69 -15.07 -2.30 0.44
N TYR A 70 -14.66 -2.16 1.68
CA TYR A 70 -15.30 -2.74 2.86
C TYR A 70 -15.76 -1.61 3.75
N VAL A 71 -16.97 -1.68 4.27
CA VAL A 71 -17.58 -0.59 5.04
C VAL A 71 -18.17 -1.08 6.34
N SER A 72 -18.02 -0.25 7.38
CA SER A 72 -18.76 -0.32 8.63
C SER A 72 -18.96 1.11 9.15
N PRO A 73 -19.71 1.34 10.25
CA PRO A 73 -19.79 2.68 10.86
C PRO A 73 -18.44 3.29 11.25
N ARG A 74 -17.37 2.49 11.33
CA ARG A 74 -16.00 2.96 11.62
C ARG A 74 -15.30 3.56 10.40
N GLY A 75 -15.76 3.27 9.18
CA GLY A 75 -15.19 3.82 7.95
C GLY A 75 -15.15 2.83 6.78
N TYR A 76 -14.27 3.12 5.84
CA TYR A 76 -14.17 2.49 4.52
C TYR A 76 -12.75 1.97 4.31
N ALA A 77 -12.58 0.66 4.21
CA ALA A 77 -11.29 0.02 3.98
C ALA A 77 -11.14 -0.39 2.51
N PHE A 78 -10.02 0.02 1.93
CA PHE A 78 -9.60 -0.30 0.58
C PHE A 78 -8.32 -1.13 0.63
N PHE A 79 -8.17 -2.08 -0.28
CA PHE A 79 -6.98 -2.92 -0.38
C PHE A 79 -6.33 -2.66 -1.74
N GLU A 80 -5.06 -2.31 -1.70
CA GLU A 80 -4.26 -1.98 -2.87
C GLU A 80 -3.10 -2.97 -2.97
N THR A 81 -2.87 -3.49 -4.17
CA THR A 81 -1.68 -4.28 -4.48
C THR A 81 -0.92 -3.56 -5.58
N ARG A 82 0.34 -3.21 -5.32
CA ARG A 82 1.20 -2.50 -6.27
C ARG A 82 2.51 -3.26 -6.44
N THR A 83 2.97 -3.39 -7.68
CA THR A 83 4.36 -3.77 -7.94
C THR A 83 5.26 -2.58 -7.60
N ILE A 84 6.22 -2.78 -6.69
CA ILE A 84 7.06 -1.70 -6.18
C ILE A 84 8.29 -1.50 -7.07
N ARG A 85 9.15 -2.52 -7.17
CA ARG A 85 10.26 -2.57 -8.13
C ARG A 85 10.05 -3.72 -9.09
N THR A 86 9.95 -4.91 -8.54
CA THR A 86 9.77 -6.17 -9.26
C THR A 86 8.76 -7.09 -8.57
N MET A 87 8.51 -6.89 -7.28
CA MET A 87 7.66 -7.72 -6.44
C MET A 87 6.45 -6.90 -5.93
N PRO A 88 5.33 -7.58 -5.64
CA PRO A 88 4.13 -6.92 -5.14
C PRO A 88 4.28 -6.47 -3.68
N ALA A 89 3.50 -5.46 -3.32
CA ALA A 89 3.19 -5.09 -1.95
C ALA A 89 1.68 -4.87 -1.84
N THR A 90 1.07 -5.39 -0.78
CA THR A 90 -0.35 -5.23 -0.47
C THR A 90 -0.51 -4.45 0.81
N PHE A 91 -1.31 -3.38 0.76
CA PHE A 91 -1.61 -2.55 1.91
C PHE A 91 -3.09 -2.16 1.94
N MET A 92 -3.58 -1.88 3.14
CA MET A 92 -4.92 -1.37 3.39
C MET A 92 -4.85 0.13 3.62
N ILE A 93 -5.81 0.87 3.07
CA ILE A 93 -6.06 2.27 3.39
C ILE A 93 -7.46 2.35 3.99
N LEU A 94 -7.56 2.87 5.21
CA LEU A 94 -8.82 3.15 5.88
C LEU A 94 -9.13 4.64 5.74
N ILE A 95 -10.31 4.97 5.22
CA ILE A 95 -10.86 6.33 5.21
C ILE A 95 -11.98 6.40 6.24
N THR A 96 -11.96 7.41 7.11
CA THR A 96 -13.00 7.64 8.11
C THR A 96 -14.26 8.20 7.46
N PRO A 97 -15.43 8.13 8.12
CA PRO A 97 -16.65 8.78 7.63
C PRO A 97 -16.52 10.31 7.44
N ARG A 98 -15.48 10.93 7.99
CA ARG A 98 -15.18 12.36 7.81
C ARG A 98 -14.37 12.65 6.54
N GLY A 99 -13.97 11.64 5.78
CA GLY A 99 -13.10 11.80 4.60
C GLY A 99 -11.62 12.03 4.94
N THR A 100 -11.19 11.69 6.17
CA THR A 100 -9.77 11.68 6.56
C THR A 100 -9.21 10.26 6.50
N VAL A 101 -7.90 10.12 6.33
CA VAL A 101 -7.25 8.82 6.47
C VAL A 101 -7.29 8.39 7.94
N GLY A 102 -7.90 7.23 8.20
CA GLY A 102 -7.89 6.59 9.52
C GLY A 102 -6.62 5.78 9.76
N ALA A 103 -6.17 5.03 8.75
CA ALA A 103 -4.96 4.20 8.83
C ALA A 103 -4.41 3.84 7.45
N VAL A 104 -3.12 3.56 7.40
CA VAL A 104 -2.47 2.83 6.30
C VAL A 104 -1.74 1.65 6.93
N GLU A 105 -2.08 0.43 6.54
CA GLU A 105 -1.53 -0.80 7.13
C GLU A 105 -0.89 -1.67 6.05
N MET A 106 0.34 -2.11 6.29
CA MET A 106 1.02 -3.05 5.38
C MET A 106 0.55 -4.47 5.67
N LEU A 107 0.03 -5.17 4.67
CA LEU A 107 -0.46 -6.54 4.81
C LEU A 107 0.57 -7.56 4.34
N ALA A 108 1.21 -7.29 3.21
CA ALA A 108 2.26 -8.15 2.66
C ALA A 108 3.25 -7.32 1.86
N PHE A 109 4.54 -7.66 1.97
CA PHE A 109 5.61 -6.98 1.26
C PHE A 109 6.63 -8.01 0.80
N TYR A 110 6.83 -8.11 -0.52
CA TYR A 110 7.64 -9.16 -1.13
C TYR A 110 8.98 -8.65 -1.71
N GLU A 111 9.26 -7.37 -1.55
CA GLU A 111 10.56 -6.77 -1.84
C GLU A 111 11.52 -6.91 -0.64
N PRO A 112 12.83 -6.70 -0.82
CA PRO A 112 13.78 -6.62 0.29
C PRO A 112 13.34 -5.65 1.40
N GLU A 113 13.63 -6.01 2.65
CA GLU A 113 13.19 -5.28 3.84
C GLU A 113 13.68 -3.81 3.87
N ASP A 114 14.82 -3.51 3.26
CA ASP A 114 15.33 -2.13 3.10
C ASP A 114 14.37 -1.21 2.32
N TYR A 115 13.42 -1.78 1.58
CA TYR A 115 12.38 -1.04 0.84
C TYR A 115 11.05 -1.00 1.57
N LEU A 116 10.92 -1.67 2.72
CA LEU A 116 9.71 -1.69 3.53
C LEU A 116 9.52 -0.34 4.23
N PRO A 117 8.39 0.36 4.00
CA PRO A 117 8.08 1.58 4.74
C PRO A 117 7.88 1.27 6.24
N PRO A 118 8.58 1.97 7.15
CA PRO A 118 8.39 1.75 8.58
C PRO A 118 6.97 2.08 9.04
N LYS A 119 6.43 1.35 10.02
CA LYS A 119 5.09 1.62 10.59
C LYS A 119 4.91 3.08 11.03
N LYS A 120 5.94 3.69 11.62
CA LYS A 120 5.92 5.12 12.00
C LYS A 120 5.70 6.04 10.80
N TRP A 121 6.27 5.70 9.65
CA TRP A 121 6.06 6.45 8.41
C TRP A 121 4.63 6.27 7.88
N LEU A 122 4.07 5.05 7.91
CA LEU A 122 2.67 4.80 7.55
C LEU A 122 1.69 5.60 8.42
N ASN A 123 1.99 5.77 9.71
CA ASN A 123 1.17 6.56 10.63
C ASN A 123 1.13 8.06 10.29
N THR A 124 2.05 8.56 9.46
CA THR A 124 2.05 9.97 9.06
C THR A 124 0.83 10.35 8.25
N PHE A 125 0.16 9.38 7.59
CA PHE A 125 -1.06 9.64 6.84
C PHE A 125 -2.27 9.87 7.74
N GLN A 126 -2.24 9.45 9.00
CA GLN A 126 -3.41 9.55 9.88
C GLN A 126 -3.93 10.99 9.97
N GLN A 127 -5.25 11.14 9.92
CA GLN A 127 -5.99 12.40 9.92
C GLN A 127 -5.74 13.32 8.71
N LYS A 128 -4.93 12.93 7.72
CA LYS A 128 -4.78 13.72 6.49
C LYS A 128 -6.05 13.64 5.64
N THR A 129 -6.40 14.77 5.03
CA THR A 129 -7.40 14.87 3.96
C THR A 129 -6.69 14.92 2.60
N PHE A 130 -7.45 14.89 1.51
CA PHE A 130 -6.87 15.23 0.22
C PHE A 130 -6.56 16.73 0.16
N ASP A 131 -5.31 17.07 -0.15
CA ASP A 131 -4.87 18.41 -0.50
C ASP A 131 -3.70 18.35 -1.52
N ASP A 132 -3.30 19.52 -2.02
CA ASP A 132 -2.22 19.64 -3.00
C ASP A 132 -0.82 19.42 -2.40
N ASP A 133 -0.71 19.38 -1.07
CA ASP A 133 0.53 19.14 -0.34
C ASP A 133 0.70 17.68 0.09
N LEU A 134 -0.32 16.82 -0.03
CA LEU A 134 -0.26 15.38 0.28
C LEU A 134 0.61 14.64 -0.74
N TRP A 135 1.91 14.88 -0.71
CA TRP A 135 2.95 14.34 -1.57
C TRP A 135 4.24 14.13 -0.79
N LEU A 136 5.10 13.26 -1.33
CA LEU A 136 6.45 13.12 -0.81
C LEU A 136 7.22 14.45 -0.90
N LYS A 137 8.04 14.70 0.12
CA LYS A 137 8.84 15.93 0.30
C LYS A 137 8.00 17.20 0.46
N ARG A 138 6.69 17.06 0.65
CA ARG A 138 5.76 18.15 1.00
C ARG A 138 5.09 17.78 2.33
N GLY A 139 3.80 17.46 2.30
CA GLY A 139 3.02 17.01 3.45
C GLY A 139 3.36 15.61 3.97
N VAL A 140 4.19 14.83 3.25
CA VAL A 140 4.71 13.53 3.67
C VAL A 140 6.23 13.52 3.44
N TYR A 141 7.03 13.19 4.46
CA TYR A 141 8.48 13.10 4.28
C TYR A 141 8.88 11.84 3.50
N ASN A 142 10.04 11.84 2.84
CA ASN A 142 10.51 10.68 2.08
C ASN A 142 11.17 9.62 2.97
N ILE A 143 11.32 8.41 2.44
CA ILE A 143 12.12 7.35 3.07
C ILE A 143 13.34 7.10 2.18
N ALA A 144 14.55 7.21 2.73
CA ALA A 144 15.77 6.86 2.01
C ALA A 144 15.77 5.37 1.66
N GLY A 145 16.17 5.01 0.44
CA GLY A 145 16.15 3.62 -0.04
C GLY A 145 14.76 3.12 -0.48
N ALA A 146 13.67 3.59 0.14
CA ALA A 146 12.30 3.11 -0.10
C ALA A 146 11.40 4.10 -0.87
N THR A 147 11.98 4.96 -1.73
CA THR A 147 11.24 6.00 -2.47
C THR A 147 10.10 5.45 -3.32
N LEU A 148 10.28 4.30 -3.97
CA LEU A 148 9.24 3.68 -4.81
C LEU A 148 8.05 3.20 -3.98
N SER A 149 8.31 2.53 -2.85
CA SER A 149 7.27 2.14 -1.88
C SER A 149 6.52 3.36 -1.35
N ALA A 150 7.26 4.40 -0.97
CA ALA A 150 6.70 5.64 -0.44
C ALA A 150 5.80 6.34 -1.48
N ASN A 151 6.22 6.38 -2.75
CA ASN A 151 5.42 6.94 -3.84
C ASN A 151 4.15 6.12 -4.09
N ALA A 152 4.29 4.79 -4.23
CA ALA A 152 3.16 3.91 -4.50
C ALA A 152 2.05 4.03 -3.45
N ILE A 153 2.43 4.10 -2.16
CA ILE A 153 1.49 4.30 -1.06
C ILE A 153 0.88 5.71 -1.11
N THR A 154 1.71 6.74 -1.26
CA THR A 154 1.24 8.14 -1.29
C THR A 154 0.24 8.37 -2.43
N GLU A 155 0.56 7.91 -3.64
CA GLU A 155 -0.34 7.98 -4.80
C GLU A 155 -1.66 7.25 -4.55
N SER A 156 -1.60 6.07 -3.92
CA SER A 156 -2.78 5.27 -3.63
C SER A 156 -3.68 5.96 -2.58
N VAL A 157 -3.09 6.54 -1.53
CA VAL A 157 -3.83 7.35 -0.54
C VAL A 157 -4.50 8.54 -1.20
N ARG A 158 -3.76 9.32 -2.00
CA ARG A 158 -4.31 10.47 -2.73
C ARG A 158 -5.49 10.06 -3.62
N ARG A 159 -5.28 9.02 -4.43
CA ARG A 159 -6.29 8.49 -5.37
C ARG A 159 -7.55 8.09 -4.61
N LEU A 160 -7.43 7.31 -3.54
CA LEU A 160 -8.57 6.81 -2.79
C LEU A 160 -9.32 7.91 -2.03
N LEU A 161 -8.63 8.93 -1.51
CA LEU A 161 -9.31 10.09 -0.91
C LEU A 161 -10.15 10.84 -1.95
N VAL A 162 -9.63 11.06 -3.15
CA VAL A 162 -10.41 11.67 -4.24
C VAL A 162 -11.55 10.77 -4.67
N THR A 163 -11.33 9.48 -4.84
CA THR A 163 -12.37 8.51 -5.21
C THR A 163 -13.48 8.46 -4.17
N TYR A 164 -13.12 8.45 -2.88
CA TYR A 164 -14.08 8.45 -1.78
C TYR A 164 -15.00 9.67 -1.84
N GLU A 165 -14.42 10.88 -1.93
CA GLU A 165 -15.19 12.12 -2.00
C GLU A 165 -16.04 12.22 -3.28
N LEU A 166 -15.57 11.70 -4.42
CA LEU A 166 -16.27 11.81 -5.70
C LEU A 166 -17.37 10.77 -5.89
N ALA A 167 -17.13 9.52 -5.49
CA ALA A 167 -17.93 8.37 -5.94
C ALA A 167 -18.55 7.55 -4.79
N ILE A 168 -18.12 7.75 -3.55
CA ILE A 168 -18.65 7.00 -2.38
C ILE A 168 -19.49 7.94 -1.52
N LYS A 169 -18.88 9.01 -1.00
CA LYS A 169 -19.55 9.97 -0.11
C LYS A 169 -20.72 10.71 -0.75
N LYS A 170 -20.64 11.03 -2.05
CA LYS A 170 -21.74 11.66 -2.80
C LYS A 170 -22.91 10.71 -3.11
N GLY A 171 -22.68 9.40 -3.03
CA GLY A 171 -23.68 8.38 -3.29
C GLY A 171 -24.43 7.92 -2.05
N GLU A 172 -24.04 8.41 -0.87
CA GLU A 172 -24.77 8.32 0.40
C GLU A 172 -25.67 9.54 0.59
#